data_AF-A0A9D4KYL9-F1
#
_entry.id   AF-A0A9D4KYL9-F1
#
_cell.length_a   1.000
_cell.length_b   1.000
_cell.length_c   1.000
_cell.angle_alpha   90.00
_cell.angle_beta   90.00
_cell.angle_gamma   90.00
#
_symmetry.space_group_name_H-M   'P 1'
#
loop_
_entity.id
_entity.type
_entity.pdbx_description
1 polymer ?
#
loop_
_entity_poly.entity_id
_entity_poly.type
_entity_poly.pdbx_seq_one_letter_code
_entity_poly.pdbx_strand_id
1 'polypeptide(L)'
;MLGDINEDQLKNYTRFKQSLAIFNLRNVITEATRVTANTSTLIDPIVVSDNLIVLNSEVISIDNSVSDHHVTAAHINVPTVISKPMQRHVWLYKRADFQPKSQSLEVNAGDRCFS
;
A
#
# COMPACT_ATOMS: atom_id res chain seq x y z
N MET A 1 -2.90 2.01 5.01
CA MET A 1 -1.54 2.15 5.54
C MET A 1 -1.36 1.14 6.66
N LEU A 2 -0.18 0.51 6.71
CA LEU A 2 0.21 -0.48 7.73
C LEU A 2 1.56 -0.04 8.31
N GLY A 3 1.79 -0.30 9.60
CA GLY A 3 3.11 -0.12 10.23
C GLY A 3 3.03 0.26 11.70
N ASP A 4 4.20 0.26 12.35
CA ASP A 4 4.38 0.71 13.73
C ASP A 4 4.50 2.25 13.78
N ILE A 5 3.55 2.89 14.46
CA ILE A 5 3.47 4.35 14.61
C ILE A 5 4.08 4.82 15.94
N ASN A 6 4.38 3.90 16.87
CA ASN A 6 4.89 4.22 18.22
C ASN A 6 4.06 5.27 19.00
N GLU A 7 2.78 5.44 18.66
CA GLU A 7 1.81 6.27 19.38
C GLU A 7 0.63 5.40 19.80
N ASP A 8 0.33 5.38 21.10
CA ASP A 8 -0.73 4.53 21.66
C ASP A 8 -2.13 5.02 21.28
N GLN A 9 -2.77 4.27 20.39
CA GLN A 9 -4.09 4.57 19.85
C GLN A 9 -5.23 4.14 20.78
N LEU A 10 -4.97 3.53 21.93
CA LEU A 10 -6.03 3.30 22.94
C LEU A 10 -6.38 4.59 23.69
N LYS A 11 -5.50 5.60 23.66
CA LYS A 11 -5.76 6.91 24.25
C LYS A 11 -6.84 7.67 23.47
N ASN A 12 -7.70 8.41 24.17
CA ASN A 12 -8.83 9.11 23.56
C ASN A 12 -8.41 10.14 22.49
N TYR A 13 -7.32 10.86 22.72
CA TYR A 13 -6.85 11.92 21.84
C TYR A 13 -5.36 11.77 21.56
N THR A 14 -5.03 11.51 20.31
CA THR A 14 -3.67 11.43 19.77
C THR A 14 -3.57 12.33 18.55
N ARG A 15 -2.37 12.82 18.24
CA ARG A 15 -2.17 13.64 17.02
C ARG A 15 -2.47 12.80 15.79
N PHE A 16 -2.09 11.52 15.81
CA PHE A 16 -2.42 10.59 14.75
C PHE A 16 -3.93 10.45 14.53
N LYS A 17 -4.75 10.24 15.58
CA LYS A 17 -6.22 10.17 15.42
C LYS A 17 -6.81 11.43 14.81
N GLN A 18 -6.30 12.61 15.17
CA GLN A 18 -6.73 13.87 14.57
C GLN A 18 -6.36 13.92 13.08
N SER A 19 -5.14 13.51 12.72
CA SER A 19 -4.73 13.41 11.31
C SER A 19 -5.60 12.42 10.54
N LEU A 20 -5.90 11.26 11.11
CA LEU A 20 -6.79 10.28 10.48
C LEU A 20 -8.16 10.89 10.16
N ALA A 21 -8.77 11.61 11.11
CA ALA A 21 -10.04 12.29 10.91
C ALA A 21 -9.99 13.36 9.80
N ILE A 22 -8.90 14.14 9.72
CA ILE A 22 -8.70 15.17 8.67
C ILE A 22 -8.64 14.54 7.27
N PHE A 23 -8.07 13.34 7.14
CA PHE A 23 -7.90 12.64 5.87
C PHE A 23 -8.99 11.61 5.56
N ASN A 24 -10.08 11.57 6.33
CA ASN A 24 -11.16 10.57 6.18
C ASN A 24 -10.64 9.13 6.23
N LEU A 25 -9.73 8.90 7.17
CA LEU A 25 -9.14 7.60 7.46
C LEU A 25 -9.56 7.15 8.86
N ARG A 26 -9.57 5.83 9.07
CA ARG A 26 -9.80 5.21 10.38
C ARG A 26 -8.87 4.04 10.60
N ASN A 27 -8.47 3.85 11.86
CA ASN A 27 -7.85 2.61 12.30
C ASN A 27 -8.93 1.54 12.50
N VAL A 28 -8.72 0.33 12.01
CA VAL A 28 -9.65 -0.81 12.18
C VAL A 28 -9.26 -1.75 13.31
N ILE A 29 -8.05 -1.62 13.85
CA ILE A 29 -7.61 -2.41 15.01
C ILE A 29 -8.10 -1.71 16.28
N THR A 30 -8.67 -2.47 17.21
CA THR A 30 -9.24 -1.95 18.46
C THR A 30 -8.57 -2.50 19.72
N GLU A 31 -7.69 -3.49 19.56
CA GLU A 31 -7.03 -4.20 20.66
C GLU A 31 -5.53 -3.84 20.70
N ALA A 32 -4.89 -4.09 21.85
CA ALA A 32 -3.48 -3.79 22.01
C ALA A 32 -2.61 -4.69 21.11
N THR A 33 -1.63 -4.09 20.44
CA THR A 33 -0.70 -4.77 19.55
C THR A 33 0.65 -5.01 20.21
N ARG A 34 0.94 -4.34 21.32
CA ARG A 34 2.13 -4.60 22.13
C ARG A 34 1.72 -4.77 23.58
N VAL A 35 2.04 -5.93 24.15
CA VAL A 35 1.71 -6.28 25.54
C VAL A 35 2.99 -6.64 26.27
N THR A 36 3.35 -5.83 27.27
CA THR A 36 4.48 -6.08 28.16
C THR A 36 3.99 -6.42 29.56
N ALA A 37 4.89 -6.68 30.50
CA ALA A 37 4.52 -6.93 31.90
C ALA A 37 3.74 -5.76 32.55
N ASN A 38 3.94 -4.53 32.06
CA ASN A 38 3.42 -3.31 32.70
C ASN A 38 2.48 -2.51 31.81
N THR A 39 2.44 -2.79 30.50
CA THR A 39 1.73 -1.95 29.52
C THR A 39 1.02 -2.78 28.48
N SER A 40 -0.09 -2.24 27.98
CA SER A 40 -0.86 -2.78 26.86
C SER A 40 -1.20 -1.60 25.96
N THR A 41 -0.63 -1.57 24.75
CA THR A 41 -0.69 -0.40 23.85
C THR A 41 -1.03 -0.82 22.42
N LEU A 42 -1.80 0.00 21.71
CA LEU A 42 -2.07 -0.18 20.28
C LEU A 42 -1.16 0.75 19.49
N ILE A 43 -0.09 0.22 18.90
CA ILE A 43 0.90 1.00 18.14
C ILE A 43 1.07 0.55 16.69
N ASP A 44 0.45 -0.58 16.30
CA ASP A 44 0.48 -1.13 14.95
C ASP A 44 -0.91 -1.04 14.27
N PRO A 45 -1.43 0.17 13.98
CA PRO A 45 -2.76 0.33 13.40
C PRO A 45 -2.81 -0.18 11.96
N ILE A 46 -3.99 -0.68 11.57
CA ILE A 46 -4.36 -0.86 10.16
C ILE A 46 -5.26 0.31 9.79
N VAL A 47 -4.74 1.23 8.99
CA VAL A 47 -5.46 2.44 8.58
C VAL A 47 -6.07 2.24 7.21
N VAL A 48 -7.38 2.44 7.13
CA VAL A 48 -8.17 2.36 5.89
C VAL A 48 -8.92 3.67 5.67
N SER A 49 -9.36 3.91 4.44
CA SER A 49 -10.31 4.99 4.15
C SER A 49 -11.68 4.68 4.78
N ASP A 50 -12.38 5.72 5.23
CA ASP A 50 -13.69 5.56 5.90
C ASP A 50 -14.76 4.93 5.00
N ASN A 51 -14.63 5.09 3.69
CA ASN A 51 -15.53 4.51 2.69
C ASN A 51 -15.23 3.04 2.36
N LEU A 52 -14.18 2.45 2.93
CA LEU A 52 -13.79 1.07 2.64
C LEU A 52 -14.49 0.09 3.58
N ILE A 53 -15.06 -0.96 2.98
CA ILE A 53 -15.73 -2.03 3.72
C ILE A 53 -14.66 -2.98 4.27
N VAL A 54 -14.60 -3.04 5.61
CA VAL A 54 -13.74 -3.99 6.33
C VAL A 54 -14.65 -5.06 6.90
N LEU A 55 -14.43 -6.31 6.49
CA LEU A 55 -15.25 -7.45 6.85
C LEU A 55 -14.92 -7.94 8.26
N ASN A 56 -13.63 -7.99 8.59
CA ASN A 56 -13.14 -8.25 9.94
C ASN A 56 -11.76 -7.60 10.14
N SER A 57 -11.38 -7.46 11.40
CA SER A 57 -10.04 -7.09 11.83
C SER A 57 -9.75 -7.76 13.17
N GLU A 58 -8.51 -8.17 13.38
CA GLU A 58 -8.10 -8.92 14.56
C GLU A 58 -6.64 -8.68 14.92
N VAL A 59 -6.32 -8.93 16.20
CA VAL A 59 -4.95 -9.04 16.70
C VAL A 59 -4.66 -10.51 16.96
N ILE A 60 -3.60 -11.01 16.32
CA ILE A 60 -3.16 -12.40 16.46
C ILE A 60 -1.98 -12.40 17.44
N SER A 61 -2.20 -13.00 18.61
CA SER A 61 -1.16 -13.13 19.64
C SER A 61 0.03 -13.93 19.12
N ILE A 62 1.22 -13.36 19.32
CA ILE A 62 2.51 -13.99 19.05
C ILE A 62 3.17 -14.27 20.39
N ASP A 63 3.91 -15.37 20.47
CA ASP A 63 4.71 -15.71 21.64
C ASP A 63 5.75 -14.63 21.92
N ASN A 64 5.82 -14.16 23.17
CA ASN A 64 6.71 -13.09 23.59
C ASN A 64 8.21 -13.44 23.46
N SER A 65 8.57 -14.72 23.30
CA SER A 65 9.93 -15.14 22.95
C SER A 65 10.31 -14.82 21.51
N VAL A 66 9.33 -14.60 20.63
CA VAL A 66 9.53 -14.26 19.22
C VAL A 66 9.45 -12.74 19.02
N SER A 67 8.47 -12.10 19.62
CA SER A 67 8.20 -10.66 19.45
C SER A 67 7.34 -10.16 20.60
N ASP A 68 7.59 -8.96 21.11
CA ASP A 68 6.71 -8.26 22.06
C ASP A 68 5.54 -7.54 21.36
N HIS A 69 5.54 -7.52 20.02
CA HIS A 69 4.41 -7.11 19.18
C HIS A 69 3.62 -8.33 18.68
N HIS A 70 2.30 -8.21 18.72
CA HIS A 70 1.33 -9.09 18.11
C HIS A 70 1.04 -8.68 16.67
N VAL A 71 0.62 -9.64 15.85
CA VAL A 71 0.30 -9.40 14.43
C VAL A 71 -1.08 -8.76 14.32
N THR A 72 -1.23 -7.83 13.39
CA THR A 72 -2.53 -7.27 13.02
C THR A 72 -2.98 -7.78 11.66
N ALA A 73 -4.25 -8.16 11.57
CA ALA A 73 -4.85 -8.64 10.33
C ALA A 73 -6.20 -7.94 10.08
N ALA A 74 -6.52 -7.74 8.81
CA ALA A 74 -7.82 -7.22 8.39
C ALA A 74 -8.23 -7.80 7.03
N HIS A 75 -9.48 -8.24 6.93
CA HIS A 75 -10.08 -8.63 5.66
C HIS A 75 -10.86 -7.46 5.08
N ILE A 76 -10.42 -7.00 3.91
CA ILE A 76 -10.94 -5.80 3.27
C ILE A 76 -11.63 -6.16 1.96
N ASN A 77 -12.85 -5.68 1.77
CA ASN A 77 -13.54 -5.77 0.50
C ASN A 77 -13.20 -4.54 -0.35
N VAL A 78 -12.47 -4.75 -1.46
CA VAL A 78 -12.07 -3.68 -2.37
C VAL A 78 -13.03 -3.67 -3.57
N PRO A 79 -13.96 -2.70 -3.66
CA PRO A 79 -14.85 -2.59 -4.80
C PRO A 79 -14.02 -2.30 -6.05
N THR A 80 -13.90 -3.28 -6.94
CA THR A 80 -13.12 -3.13 -8.16
C THR A 80 -14.03 -2.60 -9.26
N VAL A 81 -13.85 -1.34 -9.67
CA VAL A 81 -14.38 -0.87 -10.95
C VAL A 81 -13.41 -1.34 -12.02
N ILE A 82 -13.66 -2.52 -12.60
CA ILE A 82 -12.93 -2.98 -13.77
C ILE A 82 -13.38 -2.09 -14.94
N SER A 83 -12.64 -1.01 -15.20
CA SER A 83 -12.83 -0.27 -16.44
C SER A 83 -12.43 -1.19 -17.60
N LYS A 84 -13.27 -1.28 -18.63
CA LYS A 84 -12.93 -2.06 -19.82
C LYS A 84 -11.62 -1.54 -20.40
N PRO A 85 -10.64 -2.39 -20.73
CA PRO A 85 -9.42 -1.93 -21.39
C PRO A 85 -9.81 -1.20 -22.68
N MET A 86 -9.51 0.09 -22.75
CA MET A 86 -9.79 0.89 -23.92
C MET A 86 -8.71 0.60 -24.96
N GLN A 87 -9.08 -0.05 -26.07
CA GLN A 87 -8.21 -0.11 -27.23
C GLN A 87 -8.10 1.29 -27.85
N ARG A 88 -6.90 1.87 -27.83
CA ARG A 88 -6.60 3.11 -28.53
C ARG A 88 -5.89 2.75 -29.83
N HIS A 89 -6.56 2.94 -30.97
CA HIS A 89 -5.89 2.89 -32.27
C HIS A 89 -5.01 4.13 -32.42
N VAL A 90 -3.69 3.94 -32.34
CA VAL A 90 -2.71 4.99 -32.66
C VAL A 90 -2.39 4.88 -34.13
N TRP A 91 -2.86 5.84 -34.93
CA TRP A 91 -2.42 5.97 -36.31
C TRP A 91 -1.11 6.74 -36.36
N LEU A 92 0.01 6.04 -36.53
CA LEU A 92 1.30 6.65 -36.88
C LEU A 92 1.28 7.12 -38.34
N TYR A 93 0.68 8.29 -38.58
CA TYR A 93 0.75 8.93 -39.89
C TYR A 93 2.09 9.65 -40.07
N LYS A 94 2.85 9.15 -41.06
CA LYS A 94 3.97 9.80 -41.76
C LYS A 94 5.27 9.97 -40.96
N ARG A 95 6.16 8.97 -41.05
CA ARG A 95 7.63 9.12 -41.14
C ARG A 95 8.35 7.77 -41.31
N ALA A 96 7.99 7.00 -42.33
CA ALA A 96 8.87 5.94 -42.82
C ALA A 96 9.06 6.17 -44.32
N ASP A 97 10.11 6.93 -44.63
CA ASP A 97 10.63 7.11 -45.98
C ASP A 97 11.33 5.79 -46.33
N PHE A 98 10.64 4.90 -47.04
CA PHE A 98 11.20 3.61 -47.46
C PHE A 98 12.17 3.84 -48.61
N GLN A 99 13.39 4.31 -48.31
CA GLN A 99 14.47 4.26 -49.29
C GLN A 99 15.06 2.84 -49.36
N PRO A 100 15.10 2.21 -50.55
CA PRO A 100 15.73 0.92 -50.71
C PRO A 100 17.22 1.12 -50.99
N LYS A 101 18.09 0.97 -49.98
CA LYS A 101 19.51 0.73 -50.22
C LYS A 101 20.11 -0.32 -49.29
N SER A 102 20.51 -1.40 -49.93
CA SER A 102 21.48 -2.39 -49.50
C SER A 102 22.83 -1.75 -49.15
N GLN A 103 23.26 -1.86 -47.89
CA GLN A 103 24.66 -2.17 -47.55
C GLN A 103 24.82 -2.40 -46.06
N SER A 104 25.47 -3.51 -45.75
CA SER A 104 25.92 -3.96 -44.43
C SER A 104 26.77 -2.93 -43.71
N LEU A 105 26.45 -2.64 -42.45
CA LEU A 105 27.42 -2.23 -41.44
C LEU A 105 27.03 -2.84 -40.09
N GLU A 106 27.82 -3.82 -39.67
CA GLU A 106 27.94 -4.23 -38.27
C GLU A 106 28.34 -3.02 -37.41
N VAL A 107 27.98 -3.01 -36.12
CA VAL A 107 28.88 -2.75 -34.97
C VAL A 107 28.06 -2.51 -33.68
N ASN A 108 28.28 -3.45 -32.76
CA ASN A 108 28.44 -3.43 -31.30
C ASN A 108 27.39 -2.90 -30.31
N ALA A 109 27.26 -3.74 -29.28
CA ALA A 109 26.67 -3.50 -27.98
C ALA A 109 27.28 -2.29 -27.26
N GLY A 110 26.43 -1.53 -26.58
CA GLY A 110 26.85 -0.52 -25.61
C GLY A 110 25.82 0.59 -25.43
N ASP A 111 25.29 0.65 -24.21
CA ASP A 111 24.83 1.85 -23.52
C ASP A 111 23.41 2.43 -23.75
N ARG A 112 22.57 2.12 -22.74
CA ARG A 112 21.95 3.08 -21.79
C ARG A 112 20.68 3.87 -22.14
N CYS A 113 19.91 4.02 -21.06
CA CYS A 113 18.96 5.10 -20.73
C CYS A 113 17.51 4.96 -21.20
N PHE A 114 16.68 4.37 -20.31
CA PHE A 114 15.36 4.92 -20.03
C PHE A 114 15.54 6.20 -19.20
N SER A 115 15.00 7.31 -19.69
CA SER A 115 14.73 8.54 -18.94
C SER A 115 13.31 8.54 -18.42
#